data_AF-A0A644X7I0-F1
#
_entry.id   AF-A0A644X7I0-F1
#
_cell.length_a   1.000
_cell.length_b   1.000
_cell.length_c   1.000
_cell.angle_alpha   90.00
_cell.angle_beta   90.00
_cell.angle_gamma   90.00
#
_symmetry.space_group_name_H-M   'P 1'
#
loop_
_entity.id
_entity.type
_entity.pdbx_description
1 polymer ?
#
loop_
_entity_poly.entity_id
_entity_poly.type
_entity_poly.pdbx_seq_one_letter_code
_entity_poly.pdbx_strand_id
1 'polypeptide(L)'
;MLVSSDLNLYKSCENMKGLVENMKLRVFIVLIVIIVAGCIINQYTDINNIFFLPAKMSVTPIELNRRERELVSLYSDMSPYMLKYAINDDVKSIHYEFTDYSDAENPRTETLFGLINDSKEMLKGTIAISDNHEQARITVKNDSIASVLKEFNGISSDVTTFTWYLNEPYKIELNEPVPIMAVIKTKSSMMPDKTIEDFVENPEFIKQYENVYLLTVTFYDKFIDLRNVQESLSNSK
;
A
#
# COMPACT_ATOMS: atom_id res chain seq x y z
N MET A 1 -37.88 -62.19 -56.93
CA MET A 1 -37.31 -62.06 -55.57
C MET A 1 -36.39 -60.84 -55.55
N LEU A 2 -36.92 -59.65 -55.23
CA LEU A 2 -36.16 -58.41 -55.07
C LEU A 2 -36.89 -57.57 -54.01
N VAL A 3 -36.82 -57.97 -52.74
CA VAL A 3 -37.41 -57.20 -51.61
C VAL A 3 -36.53 -57.32 -50.34
N SER A 4 -35.20 -57.34 -50.46
CA SER A 4 -34.32 -57.40 -49.28
C SER A 4 -33.18 -56.37 -49.23
N SER A 5 -32.96 -55.59 -50.29
CA SER A 5 -31.91 -54.56 -50.32
C SER A 5 -32.35 -53.22 -49.74
N ASP A 6 -33.62 -52.85 -49.89
CA ASP A 6 -34.07 -51.48 -49.60
C ASP A 6 -34.38 -51.24 -48.11
N LEU A 7 -34.72 -52.29 -47.36
CA LEU A 7 -35.00 -52.18 -45.92
C LEU A 7 -33.72 -51.95 -45.08
N ASN A 8 -32.57 -52.42 -45.56
CA ASN A 8 -31.29 -52.27 -44.85
C ASN A 8 -30.69 -50.87 -45.02
N LEU A 9 -30.93 -50.20 -46.15
CA LEU A 9 -30.52 -48.82 -46.38
C LEU A 9 -31.30 -47.82 -45.51
N TYR A 10 -32.60 -48.07 -45.29
CA TYR A 10 -33.44 -47.17 -44.49
C TYR A 10 -33.06 -47.18 -43.00
N LYS A 11 -32.83 -48.37 -42.42
CA LYS A 11 -32.33 -48.50 -41.03
C LYS A 11 -30.93 -47.91 -40.84
N SER A 12 -30.08 -47.97 -41.87
CA SER A 12 -28.74 -47.36 -41.83
C SER A 12 -28.79 -45.82 -41.83
N CYS A 13 -29.77 -45.22 -42.50
CA CYS A 13 -29.95 -43.77 -42.54
C CYS A 13 -30.54 -43.19 -41.23
N GLU A 14 -31.49 -43.88 -40.58
CA GLU A 14 -31.99 -43.47 -39.27
C GLU A 14 -30.92 -43.56 -38.17
N ASN A 15 -30.13 -44.64 -38.18
CA ASN A 15 -29.00 -44.78 -37.26
C ASN A 15 -27.93 -43.71 -37.49
N MET A 16 -27.66 -43.31 -38.74
CA MET A 16 -26.75 -42.21 -39.04
C MET A 16 -27.31 -40.84 -38.63
N LYS A 17 -28.62 -40.58 -38.74
CA LYS A 17 -29.23 -39.35 -38.20
C LYS A 17 -29.07 -39.25 -36.69
N GLY A 18 -29.36 -40.34 -35.96
CA GLY A 18 -29.16 -40.40 -34.51
C GLY A 18 -27.69 -40.29 -34.10
N LEU A 19 -26.76 -40.83 -34.90
CA LEU A 19 -25.32 -40.69 -34.68
C LEU A 19 -24.83 -39.26 -34.92
N VAL A 20 -25.34 -38.60 -35.98
CA VAL A 20 -24.99 -37.21 -36.33
C VAL A 20 -25.58 -36.22 -35.33
N GLU A 21 -26.79 -36.44 -34.81
CA GLU A 21 -27.38 -35.61 -33.76
C GLU A 21 -26.66 -35.80 -32.42
N ASN A 22 -26.28 -37.03 -32.06
CA ASN A 22 -25.45 -37.28 -30.87
C ASN A 22 -24.03 -36.75 -31.03
N MET A 23 -23.44 -36.78 -32.23
CA MET A 23 -22.16 -36.12 -32.52
C MET A 23 -22.27 -34.61 -32.42
N LYS A 24 -23.33 -34.01 -32.97
CA LYS A 24 -23.58 -32.57 -32.85
C LYS A 24 -23.76 -32.16 -31.40
N LEU A 25 -24.52 -32.92 -30.61
CA LEU A 25 -24.73 -32.64 -29.19
C LEU A 25 -23.43 -32.79 -28.37
N ARG A 26 -22.63 -33.83 -28.63
CA ARG A 26 -21.34 -34.05 -27.94
C ARG A 26 -20.30 -33.00 -28.34
N VAL A 27 -20.22 -32.63 -29.62
CA VAL A 27 -19.35 -31.55 -30.09
C VAL A 27 -19.80 -30.21 -29.51
N PHE A 28 -21.10 -29.97 -29.40
CA PHE A 28 -21.63 -28.75 -28.78
C PHE A 28 -21.35 -28.68 -27.28
N ILE A 29 -21.47 -29.81 -26.55
CA ILE A 29 -21.08 -29.90 -25.13
C ILE A 29 -19.57 -29.67 -24.96
N VAL A 30 -18.73 -30.27 -25.82
CA VAL A 30 -17.28 -30.04 -25.79
C VAL A 30 -16.93 -28.58 -26.11
N LEU A 31 -17.62 -27.95 -27.07
CA LEU A 31 -17.46 -26.52 -27.37
C LEU A 31 -17.90 -25.64 -26.20
N ILE A 32 -18.99 -25.96 -25.50
CA ILE A 32 -19.41 -25.24 -24.30
C ILE A 32 -18.37 -25.42 -23.18
N VAL A 33 -17.83 -26.62 -22.96
CA VAL A 33 -16.78 -26.85 -21.96
C VAL A 33 -15.51 -26.06 -22.32
N ILE A 34 -15.14 -25.96 -23.60
CA ILE A 34 -13.99 -25.16 -24.06
C ILE A 34 -14.27 -23.65 -23.99
N ILE A 35 -15.50 -23.18 -24.22
CA ILE A 35 -15.87 -21.77 -24.08
C ILE A 35 -15.96 -21.39 -22.59
N VAL A 36 -16.51 -22.25 -21.74
CA VAL A 36 -16.58 -22.02 -20.28
C VAL A 36 -15.18 -22.12 -19.66
N ALA A 37 -14.36 -23.12 -20.03
CA ALA A 37 -12.96 -23.20 -19.60
C ALA A 37 -12.08 -22.09 -20.21
N GLY A 38 -12.34 -21.69 -21.46
CA GLY A 38 -11.63 -20.62 -22.17
C GLY A 38 -11.95 -19.23 -21.62
N CYS A 39 -13.18 -18.99 -21.16
CA CYS A 39 -13.52 -17.79 -20.39
C CYS A 39 -12.87 -17.79 -19.00
N ILE A 40 -12.57 -18.97 -18.42
CA ILE A 40 -11.86 -19.06 -17.14
C ILE A 40 -10.33 -18.90 -17.32
N ILE A 41 -9.78 -19.24 -18.49
CA ILE A 41 -8.32 -19.24 -18.71
C ILE A 41 -7.81 -17.91 -19.32
N ASN A 42 -8.67 -17.09 -19.94
CA ASN A 42 -8.25 -15.78 -20.46
C ASN A 42 -8.19 -14.63 -19.41
N GLN A 43 -8.22 -14.97 -18.12
CA GLN A 43 -7.84 -14.08 -17.01
C GLN A 43 -6.45 -14.40 -16.41
N TYR A 44 -5.71 -15.35 -16.96
CA TYR A 44 -4.42 -15.82 -16.41
C TYR A 44 -3.19 -15.46 -17.27
N THR A 45 -3.20 -14.27 -17.86
CA THR A 45 -1.96 -13.55 -18.21
C THR A 45 -1.88 -12.26 -17.42
N ASP A 46 -1.86 -12.39 -16.09
CA ASP A 46 -1.27 -11.40 -15.20
C ASP A 46 -0.84 -12.10 -13.91
N ILE A 47 0.30 -12.80 -13.96
CA ILE A 47 0.89 -13.56 -12.82
C ILE A 47 1.46 -12.58 -11.75
N ASN A 48 1.05 -11.30 -11.78
CA ASN A 48 1.31 -10.31 -10.73
C ASN A 48 0.07 -9.97 -9.88
N ASN A 49 -1.11 -10.56 -10.12
CA ASN A 49 -2.28 -10.35 -9.28
C ASN A 49 -2.55 -11.55 -8.36
N ILE A 50 -1.86 -11.53 -7.22
CA ILE A 50 -2.13 -12.37 -6.06
C ILE A 50 -3.53 -12.01 -5.51
N PHE A 51 -4.44 -12.99 -5.57
CA PHE A 51 -5.61 -13.17 -4.70
C PHE A 51 -6.43 -11.92 -4.30
N PHE A 52 -7.59 -11.76 -4.96
CA PHE A 52 -8.74 -11.04 -4.39
C PHE A 52 -9.31 -11.83 -3.17
N LEU A 53 -8.62 -11.71 -2.05
CA LEU A 53 -9.25 -11.61 -0.72
C LEU A 53 -9.86 -10.19 -0.61
N PRO A 54 -10.81 -9.90 0.30
CA PRO A 54 -11.24 -8.51 0.53
C PRO A 54 -9.99 -7.64 0.62
N ALA A 55 -9.88 -6.66 -0.29
CA ALA A 55 -8.63 -5.99 -0.62
C ALA A 55 -7.87 -5.64 0.66
N LYS A 56 -6.79 -6.37 0.96
CA LYS A 56 -6.02 -6.17 2.19
C LYS A 56 -5.36 -4.81 2.07
N MET A 57 -5.96 -3.82 2.73
CA MET A 57 -5.40 -2.50 2.82
C MET A 57 -3.99 -2.61 3.39
N SER A 58 -3.02 -1.94 2.76
CA SER A 58 -1.62 -2.07 3.14
C SER A 58 -0.81 -0.82 2.80
N VAL A 59 0.27 -0.63 3.56
CA VAL A 59 1.39 0.26 3.24
C VAL A 59 2.58 -0.64 2.92
N THR A 60 3.31 -0.35 1.84
CA THR A 60 4.40 -1.21 1.36
C THR A 60 5.58 -0.38 0.90
N PRO A 61 6.81 -0.70 1.35
CA PRO A 61 7.99 -0.01 0.88
C PRO A 61 8.29 -0.29 -0.59
N ILE A 62 8.87 0.71 -1.24
CA ILE A 62 9.24 0.67 -2.65
C ILE A 62 10.73 0.91 -2.75
N GLU A 63 11.45 -0.10 -3.25
CA GLU A 63 12.82 0.11 -3.64
C GLU A 63 12.89 0.84 -4.98
N LEU A 64 13.50 2.02 -4.96
CA LEU A 64 13.85 2.72 -6.18
C LEU A 64 14.94 1.93 -6.92
N ASN A 65 14.72 1.71 -8.21
CA ASN A 65 15.75 1.11 -9.03
C ASN A 65 16.93 2.08 -9.21
N ARG A 66 18.06 1.57 -9.74
CA ARG A 66 19.27 2.37 -9.90
C ARG A 66 19.06 3.66 -10.69
N ARG A 67 18.28 3.62 -11.79
CA ARG A 67 18.02 4.80 -12.63
C ARG A 67 17.16 5.82 -11.89
N GLU A 68 16.16 5.37 -11.15
CA GLU A 68 15.31 6.24 -10.33
C GLU A 68 16.12 6.93 -9.24
N ARG A 69 17.01 6.21 -8.55
CA ARG A 69 17.93 6.80 -7.56
C ARG A 69 18.87 7.83 -8.18
N GLU A 70 19.48 7.50 -9.32
CA GLU A 70 20.33 8.43 -10.07
C GLU A 70 19.55 9.70 -10.45
N LEU A 71 18.33 9.57 -10.98
CA LEU A 71 17.50 10.72 -11.33
C LEU A 71 17.14 11.58 -10.11
N VAL A 72 16.76 10.98 -8.99
CA VAL A 72 16.39 11.75 -7.80
C VAL A 72 17.61 12.47 -7.21
N SER A 73 18.79 11.84 -7.24
CA SER A 73 20.04 12.44 -6.78
C SER A 73 20.45 13.71 -7.55
N LEU A 74 19.90 13.93 -8.77
CA LEU A 74 20.15 15.15 -9.54
C LEU A 74 19.38 16.38 -9.04
N TYR A 75 18.27 16.16 -8.33
CA TYR A 75 17.36 17.23 -7.88
C TYR A 75 17.38 17.41 -6.36
N SER A 76 17.96 16.48 -5.63
CA SER A 76 18.07 16.51 -4.19
C SER A 76 19.33 15.78 -3.77
N ASP A 77 20.03 16.32 -2.76
CA ASP A 77 21.13 15.62 -2.08
C ASP A 77 20.65 14.37 -1.31
N MET A 78 19.34 14.07 -1.37
CA MET A 78 18.65 13.10 -0.54
C MET A 78 17.87 12.14 -1.45
N SER A 79 18.14 10.84 -1.30
CA SER A 79 17.30 9.82 -1.95
C SER A 79 16.08 9.56 -1.07
N PRO A 80 14.85 9.86 -1.54
CA PRO A 80 13.66 9.72 -0.73
C PRO A 80 13.38 8.25 -0.49
N TYR A 81 12.96 7.95 0.74
CA TYR A 81 12.31 6.71 1.08
C TYR A 81 10.87 6.73 0.56
N MET A 82 10.45 5.65 -0.09
CA MET A 82 9.20 5.61 -0.83
C MET A 82 8.31 4.48 -0.33
N LEU A 83 7.03 4.79 -0.08
CA LEU A 83 5.99 3.84 0.29
C LEU A 83 4.83 3.96 -0.68
N LYS A 84 4.16 2.86 -0.97
CA LYS A 84 2.84 2.82 -1.63
C LYS A 84 1.81 2.40 -0.62
N TYR A 85 0.60 2.92 -0.75
CA TYR A 85 -0.55 2.37 -0.04
C TYR A 85 -1.69 2.04 -0.98
N ALA A 86 -2.48 1.05 -0.59
CA ALA A 86 -3.76 0.72 -1.21
C ALA A 86 -4.80 0.62 -0.09
N ILE A 87 -5.92 1.32 -0.25
CA ILE A 87 -7.02 1.36 0.72
C ILE A 87 -8.35 1.11 0.02
N ASN A 88 -9.31 0.54 0.73
CA ASN A 88 -10.66 0.30 0.22
C ASN A 88 -11.55 1.54 0.39
N ASP A 89 -12.82 1.40 0.05
CA ASP A 89 -13.83 2.44 0.14
C ASP A 89 -14.33 2.70 1.57
N ASP A 90 -13.92 1.91 2.57
CA ASP A 90 -14.26 2.17 3.98
C ASP A 90 -13.48 3.37 4.53
N VAL A 91 -12.27 3.62 4.03
CA VAL A 91 -11.45 4.76 4.46
C VAL A 91 -12.02 6.07 3.94
N LYS A 92 -12.33 7.00 4.84
CA LYS A 92 -12.86 8.35 4.56
C LYS A 92 -11.85 9.45 4.77
N SER A 93 -10.85 9.25 5.62
CA SER A 93 -9.76 10.20 5.78
C SER A 93 -8.43 9.54 6.16
N ILE A 94 -7.33 10.20 5.80
CA ILE A 94 -5.95 9.74 6.06
C ILE A 94 -5.20 10.85 6.74
N HIS A 95 -4.64 10.62 7.92
CA HIS A 95 -3.90 11.64 8.66
C HIS A 95 -2.44 11.24 8.83
N TYR A 96 -1.57 12.25 8.75
CA TYR A 96 -0.14 12.09 8.98
C TYR A 96 0.19 12.82 10.28
N GLU A 97 0.73 12.10 11.24
CA GLU A 97 0.99 12.60 12.58
C GLU A 97 2.46 12.46 12.92
N PHE A 98 2.98 13.48 13.58
CA PHE A 98 4.34 13.52 14.08
C PHE A 98 4.32 13.58 15.59
N THR A 99 4.98 12.62 16.24
CA THR A 99 5.07 12.55 17.70
C THR A 99 6.49 12.74 18.16
N ASP A 100 6.69 13.70 19.05
CA ASP A 100 7.95 14.00 19.71
C ASP A 100 7.97 13.37 21.12
N TYR A 101 8.87 12.41 21.31
CA TYR A 101 9.09 11.68 22.57
C TYR A 101 10.31 12.21 23.35
N SER A 102 10.72 13.45 23.12
CA SER A 102 11.78 14.11 23.93
C SER A 102 11.44 14.15 25.42
N ASP A 103 10.14 14.21 25.75
CA ASP A 103 9.63 13.83 27.08
C ASP A 103 8.85 12.52 26.91
N ALA A 104 9.51 11.40 27.22
CA ALA A 104 8.92 10.08 27.00
C ALA A 104 7.67 9.81 27.88
N GLU A 105 7.48 10.55 28.97
CA GLU A 105 6.29 10.44 29.83
C GLU A 105 5.15 11.33 29.34
N ASN A 106 5.43 12.39 28.56
CA ASN A 106 4.44 13.30 28.00
C ASN A 106 4.71 13.57 26.51
N PRO A 107 4.57 12.56 25.64
CA PRO A 107 4.82 12.73 24.22
C PRO A 107 3.89 13.78 23.61
N ARG A 108 4.44 14.56 22.67
CA ARG A 108 3.69 15.61 21.97
C ARG A 108 3.40 15.17 20.55
N THR A 109 2.14 14.90 20.27
CA THR A 109 1.67 14.58 18.92
C THR A 109 1.08 15.81 18.26
N GLU A 110 1.50 16.08 17.03
CA GLU A 110 0.89 17.06 16.15
C GLU A 110 0.44 16.40 14.85
N THR A 111 -0.68 16.88 14.32
CA THR A 111 -1.14 16.47 12.99
C THR A 111 -0.48 17.36 11.95
N LEU A 112 0.27 16.76 11.03
CA LEU A 112 0.97 17.49 9.97
C LEU A 112 0.00 17.94 8.88
N PHE A 113 -0.79 17.01 8.37
CA PHE A 113 -1.87 17.24 7.42
C PHE A 113 -2.75 15.98 7.33
N GLY A 114 -3.89 16.11 6.66
CA GLY A 114 -4.67 14.94 6.26
C GLY A 114 -5.36 15.14 4.92
N LEU A 115 -5.82 14.01 4.40
CA LEU A 115 -6.44 13.87 3.10
C LEU A 115 -7.84 13.33 3.31
N ILE A 116 -8.80 13.88 2.59
CA ILE A 116 -10.16 13.38 2.56
C ILE A 116 -10.28 12.41 1.38
N ASN A 117 -10.83 11.21 1.63
CA ASN A 117 -11.20 10.27 0.58
C ASN A 117 -12.70 10.39 0.32
N ASP A 118 -13.06 11.30 -0.58
CA ASP A 118 -14.45 11.46 -1.04
C ASP A 118 -14.86 10.41 -2.08
N SER A 119 -13.90 9.60 -2.56
CA SER A 119 -14.18 8.54 -3.53
C SER A 119 -14.84 7.35 -2.82
N LYS A 120 -15.79 6.72 -3.51
CA LYS A 120 -16.36 5.42 -3.11
C LYS A 120 -15.60 4.26 -3.75
N GLU A 121 -14.33 4.48 -4.07
CA GLU A 121 -13.50 3.55 -4.82
C GLU A 121 -12.22 3.25 -4.05
N MET A 122 -11.56 2.15 -4.45
CA MET A 122 -10.27 1.76 -3.90
C MET A 122 -9.21 2.80 -4.30
N LEU A 123 -8.63 3.50 -3.32
CA LEU A 123 -7.63 4.52 -3.56
C LEU A 123 -6.21 3.93 -3.44
N LYS A 124 -5.32 4.34 -4.34
CA LYS A 124 -3.88 4.07 -4.24
C LYS A 124 -3.13 5.38 -4.13
N GLY A 125 -2.09 5.40 -3.31
CA GLY A 125 -1.23 6.56 -3.17
C GLY A 125 0.22 6.20 -2.93
N THR A 126 1.06 7.22 -2.92
CA THR A 126 2.50 7.11 -2.70
C THR A 126 2.91 8.14 -1.65
N ILE A 127 3.76 7.74 -0.71
CA ILE A 127 4.37 8.58 0.32
C ILE A 127 5.87 8.62 0.01
N ALA A 128 6.43 9.81 -0.07
CA ALA A 128 7.85 10.07 -0.24
C ALA A 128 8.36 10.80 1.00
N ILE A 129 9.44 10.30 1.61
CA ILE A 129 10.03 10.85 2.82
C ILE A 129 11.51 11.12 2.55
N SER A 130 11.96 12.33 2.81
CA SER A 130 13.34 12.74 2.62
C SER A 130 13.85 13.40 3.89
N ASP A 131 14.86 12.83 4.55
CA ASP A 131 15.39 13.31 5.82
C ASP A 131 16.89 13.60 5.80
N ASN A 132 17.32 14.69 6.46
CA ASN A 132 18.73 15.10 6.57
C ASN A 132 19.18 15.08 8.04
N HIS A 133 18.55 14.23 8.87
CA HIS A 133 18.75 14.15 10.33
C HIS A 133 18.32 15.38 11.16
N GLU A 134 18.03 16.53 10.54
CA GLU A 134 17.52 17.73 11.21
C GLU A 134 16.05 18.00 10.88
N GLN A 135 15.63 17.61 9.69
CA GLN A 135 14.27 17.78 9.18
C GLN A 135 13.90 16.62 8.26
N ALA A 136 12.59 16.36 8.17
CA ALA A 136 12.01 15.50 7.15
C ALA A 136 11.04 16.28 6.28
N ARG A 137 11.13 16.10 4.96
CA ARG A 137 10.08 16.46 4.02
C ARG A 137 9.23 15.23 3.74
N ILE A 138 7.94 15.33 4.03
CA ILE A 138 6.95 14.29 3.76
C ILE A 138 6.09 14.79 2.60
N THR A 139 6.03 14.03 1.52
CA THR A 139 5.22 14.33 0.35
C THR A 139 4.32 13.16 0.02
N VAL A 140 3.03 13.41 -0.11
CA VAL A 140 2.03 12.39 -0.41
C VAL A 140 1.39 12.72 -1.74
N LYS A 141 1.32 11.72 -2.60
CA LYS A 141 0.62 11.80 -3.88
C LYS A 141 -0.50 10.76 -3.92
N ASN A 142 -1.71 11.25 -4.05
CA ASN A 142 -2.86 10.52 -4.58
C ASN A 142 -3.36 11.30 -5.82
N ASP A 143 -4.66 11.41 -6.04
CA ASP A 143 -5.25 12.31 -7.05
C ASP A 143 -4.87 13.80 -6.83
N SER A 144 -4.31 14.12 -5.66
CA SER A 144 -3.72 15.38 -5.27
C SER A 144 -2.30 15.20 -4.70
N ILE A 145 -1.57 16.31 -4.52
CA ILE A 145 -0.25 16.29 -3.87
C ILE A 145 -0.31 17.17 -2.62
N ALA A 146 0.10 16.61 -1.48
CA ALA A 146 0.34 17.34 -0.23
C ALA A 146 1.82 17.19 0.17
N SER A 147 2.42 18.26 0.69
CA SER A 147 3.82 18.24 1.13
C SER A 147 4.00 19.10 2.37
N VAL A 148 4.74 18.60 3.35
CA VAL A 148 5.09 19.31 4.58
C VAL A 148 6.57 19.11 4.86
N LEU A 149 7.19 20.11 5.48
CA LEU A 149 8.53 20.04 6.04
C LEU A 149 8.40 20.07 7.56
N LYS A 150 9.01 19.10 8.24
CA LYS A 150 8.98 19.01 9.70
C LYS A 150 10.40 18.99 10.26
N GLU A 151 10.67 19.90 11.18
CA GLU A 151 11.93 20.01 11.89
C GLU A 151 11.94 19.15 13.17
N PHE A 152 13.10 18.59 13.50
CA PHE A 152 13.35 17.78 14.69
C PHE A 152 13.95 18.63 15.81
N ASN A 153 13.10 19.34 16.55
CA ASN A 153 13.51 20.21 17.64
C ASN A 153 14.07 19.41 18.81
N GLY A 154 15.37 19.54 19.12
CA GLY A 154 16.02 18.80 20.21
C GLY A 154 17.53 19.04 20.30
N ILE A 155 18.08 18.90 21.51
CA ILE A 155 19.37 19.44 21.98
C ILE A 155 20.64 18.83 21.33
N SER A 156 21.59 19.77 21.11
CA SER A 156 23.06 19.79 21.07
C SER A 156 23.90 18.71 20.39
N SER A 157 24.94 19.22 19.72
CA SER A 157 26.23 18.60 19.44
C SER A 157 26.59 17.41 20.35
N ASP A 158 27.09 16.34 19.73
CA ASP A 158 27.53 15.05 20.30
C ASP A 158 26.47 13.95 20.43
N VAL A 159 25.36 14.02 19.67
CA VAL A 159 24.45 12.88 19.46
C VAL A 159 24.57 12.31 18.04
N THR A 160 24.50 10.98 17.95
CA THR A 160 24.36 10.26 16.68
C THR A 160 22.87 10.16 16.35
N THR A 161 22.53 10.44 15.09
CA THR A 161 21.16 10.32 14.59
C THR A 161 21.03 9.07 13.73
N PHE A 162 20.04 8.24 14.04
CA PHE A 162 19.63 7.12 13.22
C PHE A 162 18.22 7.38 12.69
N THR A 163 17.98 7.01 11.44
CA THR A 163 16.64 7.05 10.85
C THR A 163 16.20 5.64 10.51
N TRP A 164 15.05 5.23 11.02
CA TRP A 164 14.38 3.99 10.66
C TRP A 164 13.19 4.27 9.77
N TYR A 165 12.94 3.34 8.86
CA TYR A 165 11.84 3.37 7.93
C TYR A 165 11.10 2.03 7.97
N LEU A 166 9.81 2.05 7.69
CA LEU A 166 8.98 0.84 7.60
C LEU A 166 9.56 -0.08 6.52
N ASN A 167 10.15 -1.21 6.90
CA ASN A 167 10.94 -2.03 5.98
C ASN A 167 10.18 -3.21 5.38
N GLU A 168 9.02 -3.55 5.93
CA GLU A 168 8.16 -4.64 5.48
C GLU A 168 6.74 -4.14 5.15
N PRO A 169 5.97 -4.85 4.31
CA PRO A 169 4.57 -4.53 4.09
C PRO A 169 3.77 -4.57 5.41
N TYR A 170 3.08 -3.47 5.72
CA TYR A 170 2.25 -3.33 6.90
C TYR A 170 0.78 -3.41 6.52
N LYS A 171 0.00 -4.24 7.24
CA LYS A 171 -1.45 -4.32 7.06
C LYS A 171 -2.11 -3.12 7.71
N ILE A 172 -2.96 -2.41 6.97
CA ILE A 172 -3.73 -1.29 7.52
C ILE A 172 -4.92 -1.85 8.30
N GLU A 173 -5.00 -1.49 9.58
CA GLU A 173 -6.20 -1.59 10.41
C GLU A 173 -6.80 -0.18 10.56
N LEU A 174 -8.13 -0.09 10.47
CA LEU A 174 -8.80 1.20 10.57
C LEU A 174 -8.62 1.81 11.95
N ASN A 175 -8.34 3.11 11.99
CA ASN A 175 -8.11 3.90 13.20
C ASN A 175 -6.84 3.52 13.99
N GLU A 176 -5.98 2.65 13.46
CA GLU A 176 -4.68 2.32 14.06
C GLU A 176 -3.54 3.01 13.31
N PRO A 177 -2.56 3.59 14.02
CA PRO A 177 -1.44 4.26 13.39
C PRO A 177 -0.47 3.24 12.77
N VAL A 178 -0.10 3.48 11.51
CA VAL A 178 0.99 2.76 10.83
C VAL A 178 2.27 3.56 10.98
N PRO A 179 3.33 3.03 11.61
CA PRO A 179 4.60 3.74 11.69
C PRO A 179 5.28 3.73 10.32
N ILE A 180 5.81 4.86 9.87
CA ILE A 180 6.45 4.96 8.56
C ILE A 180 7.87 5.49 8.60
N MET A 181 8.22 6.26 9.63
CA MET A 181 9.58 6.70 9.90
C MET A 181 9.78 6.97 11.39
N ALA A 182 10.96 6.67 11.92
CA ALA A 182 11.40 7.10 13.24
C ALA A 182 12.81 7.72 13.16
N VAL A 183 13.01 8.82 13.86
CA VAL A 183 14.33 9.45 14.02
C VAL A 183 14.75 9.32 15.46
N ILE A 184 15.92 8.76 15.68
CA ILE A 184 16.45 8.42 17.00
C ILE A 184 17.75 9.18 17.18
N LYS A 185 17.79 10.04 18.19
CA LYS A 185 19.00 10.73 18.62
C LYS A 185 19.50 10.06 19.89
N THR A 186 20.75 9.63 19.87
CA THR A 186 21.39 8.94 21.00
C THR A 186 22.86 9.32 21.14
N LYS A 187 23.40 9.28 22.36
CA LYS A 187 24.83 9.46 22.61
C LYS A 187 25.65 8.23 22.20
N SER A 188 25.01 7.10 21.93
CA SER A 188 25.67 5.90 21.43
C SER A 188 25.97 6.01 19.93
N SER A 189 27.18 5.61 19.53
CA SER A 189 27.52 5.43 18.11
C SER A 189 27.09 4.06 17.56
N MET A 190 26.65 3.14 18.41
CA MET A 190 26.16 1.83 17.99
C MET A 190 24.74 1.95 17.45
N MET A 191 24.53 1.43 16.24
CA MET A 191 23.21 1.30 15.64
C MET A 191 22.32 0.44 16.55
N PRO A 192 21.10 0.87 16.89
CA PRO A 192 20.26 0.07 17.75
C PRO A 192 19.76 -1.19 17.03
N ASP A 193 19.75 -2.32 17.72
CA ASP A 193 19.31 -3.63 17.22
C ASP A 193 17.78 -3.77 17.26
N LYS A 194 17.12 -2.75 16.74
CA LYS A 194 15.66 -2.56 16.77
C LYS A 194 15.22 -1.93 15.47
N THR A 195 13.97 -2.17 15.10
CA THR A 195 13.35 -1.60 13.91
C THR A 195 12.18 -0.69 14.27
N ILE A 196 11.59 -0.05 13.28
CA ILE A 196 10.40 0.77 13.52
C ILE A 196 9.17 -0.09 13.85
N GLU A 197 9.13 -1.34 13.42
CA GLU A 197 8.07 -2.28 13.73
C GLU A 197 8.09 -2.66 15.22
N ASP A 198 9.29 -2.83 15.81
CA ASP A 198 9.45 -3.02 17.27
C ASP A 198 8.79 -1.88 18.06
N PHE A 199 8.77 -0.65 17.53
CA PHE A 199 8.21 0.52 18.20
C PHE A 199 6.72 0.33 18.49
N VAL A 200 5.98 -0.24 17.54
CA VAL A 200 4.53 -0.47 17.70
C VAL A 200 4.27 -1.53 18.76
N GLU A 201 5.10 -2.57 18.79
CA GLU A 201 4.95 -3.66 19.74
C GLU A 201 5.32 -3.24 21.17
N ASN A 202 6.34 -2.38 21.32
CA ASN A 202 6.83 -1.95 22.63
C ASN A 202 7.35 -0.50 22.60
N PRO A 203 6.48 0.51 22.73
CA PRO A 203 6.90 1.90 22.70
C PRO A 203 7.82 2.28 23.87
N GLU A 204 7.84 1.51 24.97
CA GLU A 204 8.64 1.84 26.16
C GLU A 204 10.16 1.84 25.92
N PHE A 205 10.68 1.13 24.91
CA PHE A 205 12.13 1.14 24.68
C PHE A 205 12.66 2.52 24.31
N ILE A 206 11.80 3.45 23.87
CA ILE A 206 12.20 4.80 23.47
C ILE A 206 12.84 5.58 24.62
N LYS A 207 12.51 5.20 25.87
CA LYS A 207 13.06 5.77 27.10
C LYS A 207 14.57 5.58 27.23
N GLN A 208 15.16 4.70 26.43
CA GLN A 208 16.62 4.49 26.39
C GLN A 208 17.37 5.50 25.51
N TYR A 209 16.66 6.31 24.72
CA TYR A 209 17.24 7.29 23.81
C TYR A 209 17.02 8.72 24.30
N GLU A 210 17.81 9.67 23.79
CA GLU A 210 17.74 11.07 24.21
C GLU A 210 16.54 11.77 23.58
N ASN A 211 16.31 11.54 22.28
CA ASN A 211 15.12 12.01 21.58
C ASN A 211 14.68 10.95 20.57
N VAL A 212 13.37 10.72 20.50
CA VAL A 212 12.74 9.92 19.45
C VAL A 212 11.63 10.73 18.82
N TYR A 213 11.60 10.75 17.49
CA TYR A 213 10.55 11.38 16.71
C TYR A 213 9.91 10.32 15.83
N LEU A 214 8.59 10.18 15.89
CA LEU A 214 7.85 9.17 15.15
C LEU A 214 6.90 9.84 14.16
N LEU A 215 6.98 9.42 12.91
CA LEU A 215 6.00 9.74 11.88
C LEU A 215 5.10 8.53 11.67
N THR A 216 3.79 8.76 11.76
CA THR A 216 2.77 7.73 11.51
C THR A 216 1.76 8.20 10.47
N VAL A 217 1.07 7.24 9.87
CA VAL A 217 -0.10 7.48 9.03
C VAL A 217 -1.27 6.65 9.55
N THR A 218 -2.43 7.28 9.73
CA THR A 218 -3.64 6.63 10.25
C THR A 218 -4.77 6.74 9.23
N PHE A 219 -5.48 5.64 9.00
CA PHE A 219 -6.57 5.53 8.03
C PHE A 219 -7.90 5.41 8.77
N TYR A 220 -8.78 6.39 8.63
CA TYR A 220 -10.02 6.50 9.38
C TYR A 220 -11.24 6.17 8.53
N ASP A 221 -12.24 5.54 9.14
CA ASP A 221 -13.57 5.26 8.56
C ASP A 221 -14.54 6.44 8.62
N LYS A 222 -14.08 7.58 9.15
CA LYS A 222 -14.85 8.81 9.32
C LYS A 222 -14.16 9.99 8.68
N PHE A 223 -14.95 10.96 8.25
CA PHE A 223 -14.45 12.25 7.77
C PHE A 223 -13.94 13.06 8.95
N ILE A 224 -12.62 13.26 9.03
CA ILE A 224 -12.02 14.15 10.01
C ILE A 224 -11.40 15.31 9.23
N ASP A 225 -12.07 16.46 9.30
CA ASP A 225 -11.62 17.68 8.64
C ASP A 225 -10.55 18.38 9.49
N LEU A 226 -9.33 18.42 8.97
CA LEU A 226 -8.18 19.06 9.62
C LEU A 226 -7.94 20.49 9.12
N ARG A 227 -8.88 21.10 8.38
CA ARG A 227 -8.74 22.48 7.87
C ARG A 227 -8.48 23.54 8.95
N ASN A 228 -8.69 23.22 10.23
CA ASN A 228 -8.35 24.09 11.36
C ASN A 228 -6.86 24.08 11.77
N VAL A 229 -5.99 23.28 11.13
CA VAL A 229 -4.55 23.22 11.47
C VAL A 229 -3.67 24.00 10.47
N GLN A 230 -4.15 24.29 9.26
CA GLN A 230 -3.37 25.02 8.25
C GLN A 230 -3.36 26.55 8.41
N GLU A 231 -4.34 27.15 9.09
CA GLU A 231 -4.38 28.61 9.29
C GLU A 231 -3.28 29.14 10.25
N SER A 232 -2.64 28.27 11.04
CA SER A 232 -1.51 28.67 11.90
C SER A 232 -0.15 28.66 11.20
N LEU A 233 -0.03 28.08 9.99
CA LEU A 233 1.23 28.00 9.25
C LEU A 233 1.36 29.03 8.11
N SER A 234 0.26 29.68 7.69
CA SER A 234 0.32 30.77 6.71
C SER A 234 0.65 32.14 7.32
N ASN A 235 0.56 32.29 8.65
CA ASN A 235 0.74 33.57 9.35
C ASN A 235 2.11 33.74 10.02
N SER A 236 3.08 32.85 9.76
CA SER A 236 4.44 32.98 10.29
C SER A 236 5.52 33.27 9.22
N LYS A 237 5.14 33.87 8.08
CA LYS A 237 6.11 34.45 7.13
C LYS A 237 6.22 35.95 7.33
#